data_AF-A0A3B8V476-F1
#
_entry.id   AF-A0A3B8V476-F1
#
_cell.length_a   1.000
_cell.length_b   1.000
_cell.length_c   1.000
_cell.angle_alpha   90.00
_cell.angle_beta   90.00
_cell.angle_gamma   90.00
#
_symmetry.space_group_name_H-M   'P 1'
#
loop_
_entity.id
_entity.type
_entity.pdbx_description
1 polymer ?
#
loop_
_entity_poly.entity_id
_entity_poly.type
_entity_poly.pdbx_seq_one_letter_code
_entity_poly.pdbx_strand_id
1 'polypeptide(L)'
;MKNPSVPSRRDFIAVSAVGAAGAFVRTSPASAGQDQTSGKADPPASPGTADEIRVAVIGLRGRGWNHTMGFARLPGVRVVALCDVDSEVLARRAAECAAGGEKWSGFEVDVTGDPRTLLDRDDIDVIAIATPNHTHSMLACWALDAGKHVYCEKPVSHVVEEGRRIVDAADRTGLICASGTQGRSAESVREAMAFIHQGGLGEVHCSRGLCYKPRRSIGGDTRPRFVPASVDYDRWLGPVAYRSLQRPRLHYDWHWDLHTGNGDLGNQGIHQMDIARWALDADRMPARVDSVGGRLGYVDAGDSPNTQVAVFDCDGTPLVFEVRGLPKDKASQSGKWQMDRYEGQSIGNVIEGENGMV
;
A
#
# COMPACT_ATOMS: atom_id res chain seq x y z
N MET A 1 34.00 1.00 -12.50
CA MET A 1 32.62 1.03 -11.99
C MET A 1 32.16 -0.41 -11.87
N LYS A 2 31.91 -0.90 -10.64
CA LYS A 2 31.41 -2.27 -10.43
C LYS A 2 29.88 -2.23 -10.55
N ASN A 3 29.29 -3.10 -11.37
CA ASN A 3 27.84 -3.27 -11.44
C ASN A 3 27.30 -3.60 -10.04
N PRO A 4 26.17 -3.00 -9.60
CA PRO A 4 25.47 -3.47 -8.41
C PRO A 4 25.05 -4.92 -8.64
N SER A 5 25.32 -5.80 -7.67
CA SER A 5 24.94 -7.21 -7.73
C SER A 5 23.42 -7.35 -7.78
N VAL A 6 22.92 -8.16 -8.72
CA VAL A 6 21.50 -8.54 -8.82
C VAL A 6 21.10 -9.27 -7.53
N PRO A 7 20.04 -8.85 -6.82
CA PRO A 7 19.58 -9.55 -5.62
C PRO A 7 19.11 -10.96 -5.98
N SER A 8 19.65 -11.99 -5.33
CA SER A 8 19.14 -13.35 -5.45
C SER A 8 17.83 -13.53 -4.69
N ARG A 9 17.08 -14.61 -4.97
CA ARG A 9 15.90 -15.02 -4.18
C ARG A 9 16.21 -15.10 -2.67
N ARG A 10 17.42 -15.50 -2.32
CA ARG A 10 17.91 -15.54 -0.92
C ARG A 10 18.18 -14.14 -0.37
N ASP A 11 18.64 -13.20 -1.18
CA ASP A 11 18.87 -11.81 -0.75
C ASP A 11 17.55 -11.06 -0.48
N PHE A 12 16.50 -11.31 -1.28
CA PHE A 12 15.18 -10.75 -1.01
C PHE A 12 14.60 -11.27 0.33
N ILE A 13 14.77 -12.57 0.59
CA ILE A 13 14.36 -13.20 1.86
C ILE A 13 15.21 -12.69 3.03
N ALA A 14 16.53 -12.54 2.85
CA ALA A 14 17.44 -12.07 3.88
C ALA A 14 17.27 -10.57 4.21
N VAL A 15 17.03 -9.72 3.22
CA VAL A 15 16.74 -8.27 3.42
C VAL A 15 15.43 -8.07 4.18
N SER A 16 14.49 -9.02 4.08
CA SER A 16 13.23 -8.99 4.84
C SER A 16 13.39 -9.49 6.28
N ALA A 17 14.45 -10.25 6.57
CA ALA A 17 14.76 -10.77 7.91
C ALA A 17 15.73 -9.89 8.72
N VAL A 18 16.40 -8.91 8.09
CA VAL A 18 17.29 -7.94 8.75
C VAL A 18 16.64 -6.55 8.75
N GLY A 19 15.54 -6.44 9.50
CA GLY A 19 15.14 -5.18 10.11
C GLY A 19 15.94 -5.01 11.40
N ALA A 20 16.70 -3.92 11.49
CA ALA A 20 17.60 -3.51 12.57
C ALA A 20 19.07 -3.99 12.51
N ALA A 21 19.97 -3.01 12.71
CA ALA A 21 21.42 -3.05 12.92
C ALA A 21 22.37 -3.17 11.70
N GLY A 22 23.06 -2.04 11.43
CA GLY A 22 24.53 -2.02 11.51
C GLY A 22 25.33 -2.40 10.26
N ALA A 23 26.27 -1.53 9.90
CA ALA A 23 27.22 -1.71 8.83
C ALA A 23 28.00 -3.04 8.90
N PHE A 24 28.18 -3.70 7.74
CA PHE A 24 29.21 -4.72 7.59
C PHE A 24 30.32 -4.26 6.64
N VAL A 25 31.41 -3.80 7.25
CA VAL A 25 32.75 -3.91 6.68
C VAL A 25 33.13 -5.39 6.70
N ARG A 26 33.45 -5.93 5.53
CA ARG A 26 33.81 -7.34 5.35
C ARG A 26 35.32 -7.50 5.61
N THR A 27 35.69 -8.10 6.74
CA THR A 27 37.02 -8.69 6.94
C THR A 27 36.86 -10.19 7.20
N SER A 28 37.31 -11.02 6.26
CA SER A 28 37.53 -12.46 6.48
C SER A 28 38.75 -12.64 7.40
N PRO A 29 38.82 -13.71 8.21
CA PRO A 29 39.33 -14.98 7.68
C PRO A 29 38.62 -16.24 8.20
N ALA A 30 39.00 -17.35 7.60
CA ALA A 30 38.47 -18.69 7.69
C ALA A 30 38.55 -19.35 9.09
N SER A 31 37.57 -20.19 9.41
CA SER A 31 37.85 -21.56 9.90
C SER A 31 36.63 -22.45 9.69
N ALA A 32 36.90 -23.72 9.39
CA ALA A 32 35.94 -24.77 9.12
C ALA A 32 35.33 -25.34 10.40
N GLY A 33 34.03 -25.64 10.37
CA GLY A 33 33.35 -26.42 11.40
C GLY A 33 31.98 -26.85 10.86
N GLN A 34 31.82 -28.16 10.67
CA GLN A 34 30.54 -28.79 10.33
C GLN A 34 29.53 -28.52 11.44
N ASP A 35 28.29 -28.18 11.08
CA ASP A 35 27.17 -28.50 11.96
C ASP A 35 25.96 -28.98 11.16
N GLN A 36 25.43 -30.12 11.60
CA GLN A 36 24.25 -30.76 11.05
C GLN A 36 23.03 -30.06 11.63
N THR A 37 22.21 -29.43 10.77
CA THR A 37 20.87 -29.04 11.18
C THR A 37 19.84 -29.56 10.18
N SER A 38 18.81 -30.16 10.77
CA SER A 38 17.63 -30.78 10.19
C SER A 38 16.97 -29.91 9.12
N GLY A 39 16.86 -30.44 7.90
CA GLY A 39 16.21 -29.80 6.78
C GLY A 39 14.71 -29.58 7.02
N LYS A 40 14.30 -28.30 7.07
CA LYS A 40 12.98 -27.91 6.56
C LYS A 40 13.08 -27.94 5.04
N ALA A 41 12.22 -28.71 4.40
CA ALA A 41 12.22 -28.85 2.94
C ALA A 41 11.92 -27.50 2.29
N ASP A 42 12.80 -27.06 1.38
CA ASP A 42 12.53 -25.95 0.49
C ASP A 42 11.31 -26.29 -0.40
N PRO A 43 10.40 -25.33 -0.67
CA PRO A 43 9.29 -25.56 -1.59
C PRO A 43 9.81 -25.89 -3.01
N PRO A 44 9.05 -26.67 -3.80
CA PRO A 44 9.51 -27.19 -5.08
C PRO A 44 9.87 -26.06 -6.05
N ALA A 45 11.00 -26.22 -6.75
CA ALA A 45 11.50 -25.27 -7.73
C ALA A 45 10.76 -25.41 -9.07
N SER A 46 10.16 -24.31 -9.51
CA SER A 46 9.46 -24.21 -10.79
C SER A 46 10.40 -23.77 -11.93
N PRO A 47 10.10 -24.11 -13.20
CA PRO A 47 11.01 -23.88 -14.32
C PRO A 47 11.07 -22.38 -14.72
N GLY A 48 12.07 -21.68 -14.19
CA GLY A 48 12.64 -20.42 -14.64
C GLY A 48 14.16 -20.50 -14.39
N THR A 49 14.97 -19.58 -14.92
CA THR A 49 16.37 -19.52 -14.45
C THR A 49 16.34 -19.36 -12.94
N ALA A 50 17.09 -20.17 -12.19
CA ALA A 50 16.90 -20.41 -10.76
C ALA A 50 16.96 -19.15 -9.85
N ASP A 51 17.28 -17.98 -10.42
CA ASP A 51 17.48 -16.70 -9.75
C ASP A 51 16.44 -15.62 -10.10
N GLU A 52 15.44 -15.87 -10.96
CA GLU A 52 14.41 -14.88 -11.32
C GLU A 52 13.20 -14.90 -10.37
N ILE A 53 12.73 -13.72 -9.94
CA ILE A 53 11.49 -13.53 -9.17
C ILE A 53 10.33 -13.27 -10.14
N ARG A 54 9.30 -14.11 -10.09
CA ARG A 54 8.13 -14.03 -10.98
C ARG A 54 6.94 -13.43 -10.26
N VAL A 55 6.39 -12.36 -10.84
CA VAL A 55 5.37 -11.52 -10.21
C VAL A 55 4.07 -11.56 -11.01
N ALA A 56 2.95 -11.72 -10.32
CA ALA A 56 1.63 -11.43 -10.86
C ALA A 56 1.05 -10.15 -10.23
N VAL A 57 0.31 -9.37 -11.02
CA VAL A 57 -0.28 -8.10 -10.55
C VAL A 57 -1.80 -8.15 -10.64
N ILE A 58 -2.48 -7.87 -9.53
CA ILE A 58 -3.95 -7.84 -9.41
C ILE A 58 -4.41 -6.38 -9.29
N GLY A 59 -5.29 -5.95 -10.18
CA GLY A 59 -5.74 -4.57 -10.36
C GLY A 59 -4.76 -3.78 -11.22
N LEU A 60 -5.18 -3.29 -12.39
CA LEU A 60 -4.30 -2.85 -13.48
C LEU A 60 -4.58 -1.42 -13.98
N ARG A 61 -5.32 -0.63 -13.18
CA ARG A 61 -5.48 0.81 -13.41
C ARG A 61 -4.22 1.56 -12.93
N GLY A 62 -4.35 2.79 -12.44
CA GLY A 62 -3.21 3.70 -12.26
C GLY A 62 -2.05 3.12 -11.45
N ARG A 63 -2.31 2.68 -10.21
CA ARG A 63 -1.24 2.20 -9.32
C ARG A 63 -0.70 0.82 -9.71
N GLY A 64 -1.59 -0.13 -9.97
CA GLY A 64 -1.17 -1.47 -10.38
C GLY A 64 -0.38 -1.47 -11.69
N TRP A 65 -0.75 -0.63 -12.65
CA TRP A 65 0.06 -0.46 -13.87
C TRP A 65 1.44 0.14 -13.57
N ASN A 66 1.53 1.12 -12.68
CA ASN A 66 2.84 1.63 -12.24
C ASN A 66 3.70 0.52 -11.59
N HIS A 67 3.09 -0.39 -10.83
CA HIS A 67 3.79 -1.56 -10.29
C HIS A 67 4.25 -2.51 -11.39
N THR A 68 3.37 -2.88 -12.33
CA THR A 68 3.71 -3.72 -13.50
C THR A 68 4.94 -3.15 -14.23
N MET A 69 4.91 -1.86 -14.55
CA MET A 69 6.01 -1.18 -15.24
C MET A 69 7.27 -1.04 -14.37
N GLY A 70 7.11 -0.92 -13.05
CA GLY A 70 8.21 -0.90 -12.08
C GLY A 70 8.92 -2.23 -12.00
N PHE A 71 8.18 -3.31 -11.76
CA PHE A 71 8.72 -4.68 -11.68
C PHE A 71 9.44 -5.09 -12.96
N ALA A 72 8.86 -4.78 -14.13
CA ALA A 72 9.46 -5.08 -15.42
C ALA A 72 10.80 -4.40 -15.70
N ARG A 73 11.15 -3.35 -14.93
CA ARG A 73 12.44 -2.65 -15.04
C ARG A 73 13.47 -3.16 -14.05
N LEU A 74 13.08 -4.01 -13.09
CA LEU A 74 13.98 -4.53 -12.08
C LEU A 74 14.76 -5.73 -12.64
N PRO A 75 16.11 -5.71 -12.57
CA PRO A 75 16.92 -6.87 -12.94
C PRO A 75 16.53 -8.08 -12.09
N GLY A 76 16.39 -9.26 -12.71
CA GLY A 76 16.02 -10.49 -12.03
C GLY A 76 14.54 -10.60 -11.64
N VAL A 77 13.68 -9.71 -12.14
CA VAL A 77 12.23 -9.75 -11.91
C VAL A 77 11.50 -9.85 -13.24
N ARG A 78 10.52 -10.74 -13.33
CA ARG A 78 9.64 -10.86 -14.50
C ARG A 78 8.18 -10.80 -14.08
N VAL A 79 7.39 -10.00 -14.80
CA VAL A 79 5.94 -10.03 -14.68
C VAL A 79 5.42 -11.15 -15.57
N VAL A 80 4.75 -12.14 -14.98
CA VAL A 80 4.29 -13.35 -15.69
C VAL A 80 2.77 -13.40 -15.89
N ALA A 81 2.02 -12.68 -15.06
CA ALA A 81 0.56 -12.64 -15.17
C ALA A 81 -0.04 -11.29 -14.74
N LEU A 82 -1.13 -10.93 -15.39
CA LEU A 82 -1.95 -9.76 -15.08
C LEU A 82 -3.38 -10.18 -14.76
N CYS A 83 -3.98 -9.59 -13.73
CA CYS A 83 -5.35 -9.87 -13.33
C CYS A 83 -6.15 -8.60 -13.08
N ASP A 84 -7.31 -8.47 -13.73
CA ASP A 84 -8.28 -7.40 -13.45
C ASP A 84 -9.69 -7.90 -13.73
N VAL A 85 -10.63 -7.54 -12.85
CA VAL A 85 -12.06 -7.90 -12.97
C VAL A 85 -12.77 -7.13 -14.08
N ASP A 86 -12.14 -6.07 -14.61
CA ASP A 86 -12.60 -5.32 -15.77
C ASP A 86 -11.92 -5.82 -17.04
N SER A 87 -12.67 -6.53 -17.89
CA SER A 87 -12.16 -7.14 -19.12
C SER A 87 -11.61 -6.12 -20.12
N GLU A 88 -12.13 -4.88 -20.13
CA GLU A 88 -11.61 -3.82 -21.00
C GLU A 88 -10.25 -3.30 -20.51
N VAL A 89 -10.09 -3.16 -19.19
CA VAL A 89 -8.79 -2.81 -18.59
C VAL A 89 -7.76 -3.91 -18.88
N LEU A 90 -8.15 -5.17 -18.69
CA LEU A 90 -7.29 -6.32 -18.92
C LEU A 90 -6.84 -6.40 -20.39
N ALA A 91 -7.77 -6.32 -21.34
CA ALA A 91 -7.47 -6.33 -22.77
C ALA A 91 -6.55 -5.18 -23.19
N ARG A 92 -6.80 -3.96 -22.69
CA ARG A 92 -5.95 -2.80 -22.96
C ARG A 92 -4.52 -3.03 -22.45
N ARG A 93 -4.35 -3.52 -21.22
CA ARG A 93 -3.00 -3.74 -20.65
C ARG A 93 -2.26 -4.88 -21.32
N ALA A 94 -2.95 -5.95 -21.71
CA ALA A 94 -2.37 -7.01 -22.53
C ALA A 94 -1.81 -6.46 -23.85
N ALA A 95 -2.57 -5.58 -24.52
CA ALA A 95 -2.12 -4.93 -25.76
C ALA A 95 -0.93 -3.98 -25.52
N GLU A 96 -0.92 -3.22 -24.43
CA GLU A 96 0.22 -2.36 -24.05
C GLU A 96 1.49 -3.18 -23.78
N CYS A 97 1.37 -4.35 -23.13
CA CYS A 97 2.47 -5.30 -22.94
C CYS A 97 3.00 -5.83 -24.28
N ALA A 98 2.11 -6.30 -25.15
CA ALA A 98 2.48 -6.82 -26.47
C ALA A 98 3.14 -5.76 -27.37
N ALA A 99 2.65 -4.51 -27.33
CA ALA A 99 3.22 -3.39 -28.07
C ALA A 99 4.59 -2.92 -27.53
N GLY A 100 4.92 -3.28 -26.29
CA GLY A 100 6.16 -2.91 -25.63
C GLY A 100 7.43 -3.46 -26.30
N GLY A 101 7.34 -4.62 -26.96
CA GLY A 101 8.46 -5.27 -27.65
C GLY A 101 9.69 -5.50 -26.75
N GLU A 102 10.90 -5.45 -27.34
CA GLU A 102 12.18 -5.67 -26.64
C GLU A 102 12.50 -4.66 -25.53
N LYS A 103 11.82 -3.51 -25.49
CA LYS A 103 12.01 -2.50 -24.42
C LYS A 103 11.55 -3.02 -23.05
N TRP A 104 10.72 -4.04 -23.06
CA TRP A 104 10.17 -4.70 -21.89
C TRP A 104 10.41 -6.20 -22.08
N SER A 105 11.67 -6.61 -21.94
CA SER A 105 12.05 -8.03 -22.00
C SER A 105 11.20 -8.82 -20.99
N GLY A 106 10.38 -9.76 -21.48
CA GLY A 106 9.65 -10.72 -20.63
C GLY A 106 8.11 -10.72 -20.67
N PHE A 107 7.46 -10.05 -21.63
CA PHE A 107 5.99 -9.91 -21.65
C PHE A 107 5.25 -10.88 -22.59
N GLU A 108 5.50 -12.19 -22.47
CA GLU A 108 4.40 -13.15 -22.64
C GLU A 108 3.70 -13.24 -21.29
N VAL A 109 2.71 -12.36 -21.09
CA VAL A 109 1.92 -12.33 -19.85
C VAL A 109 0.61 -13.03 -20.07
N ASP A 110 0.33 -13.98 -19.19
CA ASP A 110 -1.02 -14.52 -19.11
C ASP A 110 -1.95 -13.49 -18.48
N VAL A 111 -3.20 -13.49 -18.94
CA VAL A 111 -4.23 -12.58 -18.44
C VAL A 111 -5.41 -13.35 -17.92
N THR A 112 -5.96 -12.90 -16.79
CA THR A 112 -7.14 -13.53 -16.18
C THR A 112 -8.04 -12.49 -15.52
N GLY A 113 -9.35 -12.74 -15.51
CA GLY A 113 -10.31 -11.96 -14.72
C GLY A 113 -10.50 -12.51 -13.31
N ASP A 114 -9.89 -13.65 -13.00
CA ASP A 114 -10.12 -14.39 -11.76
C ASP A 114 -8.81 -14.58 -10.98
N PRO A 115 -8.64 -13.90 -9.84
CA PRO A 115 -7.40 -13.98 -9.06
C PRO A 115 -7.13 -15.39 -8.52
N ARG A 116 -8.15 -16.26 -8.39
CA ARG A 116 -7.97 -17.64 -7.90
C ARG A 116 -7.09 -18.47 -8.84
N THR A 117 -7.18 -18.21 -10.14
CA THR A 117 -6.35 -18.88 -11.15
C THR A 117 -4.85 -18.58 -11.02
N LEU A 118 -4.49 -17.49 -10.33
CA LEU A 118 -3.09 -17.16 -10.04
C LEU A 118 -2.54 -17.93 -8.83
N LEU A 119 -3.42 -18.38 -7.93
CA LEU A 119 -3.03 -19.08 -6.70
C LEU A 119 -2.49 -20.48 -7.02
N ASP A 120 -3.08 -21.14 -8.01
CA ASP A 120 -2.74 -22.50 -8.45
C ASP A 120 -1.48 -22.56 -9.35
N ARG A 121 -0.85 -21.42 -9.61
CA ARG A 121 0.30 -21.33 -10.52
C ARG A 121 1.62 -21.49 -9.79
N ASP A 122 2.33 -22.57 -10.07
CA ASP A 122 3.67 -22.82 -9.53
C ASP A 122 4.72 -21.84 -10.09
N ASP A 123 4.43 -21.16 -11.19
CA ASP A 123 5.33 -20.21 -11.82
C ASP A 123 5.23 -18.76 -11.30
N ILE A 124 4.46 -18.53 -10.23
CA ILE A 124 4.37 -17.24 -9.54
C ILE A 124 5.02 -17.35 -8.16
N ASP A 125 5.91 -16.40 -7.85
CA ASP A 125 6.57 -16.28 -6.54
C ASP A 125 5.94 -15.16 -5.69
N VAL A 126 5.50 -14.07 -6.33
CA VAL A 126 4.94 -12.88 -5.65
C VAL A 126 3.61 -12.46 -6.29
N ILE A 127 2.62 -12.14 -5.47
CA ILE A 127 1.37 -11.48 -5.89
C ILE A 127 1.39 -10.02 -5.40
N ALA A 128 1.34 -9.09 -6.35
CA ALA A 128 1.22 -7.66 -6.10
C ALA A 128 -0.24 -7.21 -6.22
N ILE A 129 -0.80 -6.65 -5.14
CA ILE A 129 -2.21 -6.31 -5.02
C ILE A 129 -2.37 -4.79 -5.06
N ALA A 130 -3.11 -4.28 -6.05
CA ALA A 130 -3.42 -2.86 -6.23
C ALA A 130 -4.91 -2.64 -6.56
N THR A 131 -5.77 -3.45 -5.94
CA THR A 131 -7.24 -3.39 -6.04
C THR A 131 -7.81 -2.31 -5.12
N PRO A 132 -9.15 -2.16 -5.00
CA PRO A 132 -9.74 -1.32 -3.95
C PRO A 132 -9.53 -1.90 -2.54
N ASN A 133 -9.48 -1.02 -1.53
CA ASN A 133 -9.14 -1.35 -0.14
C ASN A 133 -9.86 -2.60 0.41
N HIS A 134 -11.17 -2.73 0.17
CA HIS A 134 -12.01 -3.80 0.71
C HIS A 134 -11.66 -5.21 0.23
N THR A 135 -10.81 -5.36 -0.80
CA THR A 135 -10.36 -6.68 -1.29
C THR A 135 -8.94 -7.03 -0.87
N HIS A 136 -8.19 -6.06 -0.33
CA HIS A 136 -6.75 -6.21 -0.07
C HIS A 136 -6.43 -7.38 0.85
N SER A 137 -7.02 -7.41 2.05
CA SER A 137 -6.67 -8.42 3.06
C SER A 137 -7.11 -9.82 2.67
N MET A 138 -8.26 -9.96 2.02
CA MET A 138 -8.72 -11.24 1.47
C MET A 138 -7.73 -11.79 0.44
N LEU A 139 -7.36 -10.97 -0.56
CA LEU A 139 -6.42 -11.38 -1.61
C LEU A 139 -5.02 -11.66 -1.05
N ALA A 140 -4.56 -10.87 -0.07
CA ALA A 140 -3.28 -11.09 0.60
C ALA A 140 -3.27 -12.42 1.36
N CYS A 141 -4.32 -12.73 2.13
CA CYS A 141 -4.42 -14.01 2.84
C CYS A 141 -4.48 -15.19 1.86
N TRP A 142 -5.29 -15.09 0.79
CA TRP A 142 -5.36 -16.14 -0.23
C TRP A 142 -4.00 -16.40 -0.89
N ALA A 143 -3.25 -15.35 -1.21
CA ALA A 143 -1.92 -15.46 -1.80
C ALA A 143 -0.92 -16.12 -0.83
N LEU A 144 -0.89 -15.69 0.44
CA LEU A 144 -0.03 -16.29 1.46
C LEU A 144 -0.36 -17.76 1.66
N ASP A 145 -1.64 -18.11 1.82
CA ASP A 145 -2.09 -19.50 1.99
C ASP A 145 -1.79 -20.38 0.77
N ALA A 146 -1.71 -19.79 -0.43
CA ALA A 146 -1.28 -20.44 -1.67
C ALA A 146 0.25 -20.51 -1.84
N GLY A 147 1.03 -20.15 -0.81
CA GLY A 147 2.48 -20.25 -0.85
C GLY A 147 3.18 -19.08 -1.56
N LYS A 148 2.51 -17.93 -1.74
CA LYS A 148 3.02 -16.78 -2.50
C LYS A 148 3.40 -15.63 -1.56
N HIS A 149 4.54 -14.98 -1.83
CA HIS A 149 4.86 -13.71 -1.19
C HIS A 149 3.89 -12.62 -1.65
N VAL A 150 3.67 -11.60 -0.82
CA VAL A 150 2.70 -10.54 -1.10
C VAL A 150 3.35 -9.16 -1.07
N TYR A 151 3.02 -8.35 -2.06
CA TYR A 151 3.12 -6.89 -1.98
C TYR A 151 1.71 -6.32 -2.05
N CYS A 152 1.21 -5.73 -0.96
CA CYS A 152 -0.14 -5.18 -0.89
C CYS A 152 -0.09 -3.65 -0.85
N GLU A 153 -0.84 -2.97 -1.73
CA GLU A 153 -0.99 -1.53 -1.65
C GLU A 153 -1.61 -1.09 -0.32
N LYS A 154 -1.31 0.16 0.04
CA LYS A 154 -1.89 0.79 1.22
C LYS A 154 -3.32 1.28 0.92
N PRO A 155 -4.20 1.29 1.93
CA PRO A 155 -4.05 0.63 3.23
C PRO A 155 -4.17 -0.89 3.06
N VAL A 156 -3.44 -1.69 3.83
CA VAL A 156 -3.44 -3.17 3.67
C VAL A 156 -4.79 -3.82 3.99
N SER A 157 -5.67 -3.09 4.67
CA SER A 157 -6.98 -3.56 5.08
C SER A 157 -8.02 -2.44 5.06
N HIS A 158 -9.30 -2.82 5.03
CA HIS A 158 -10.42 -1.90 5.13
C HIS A 158 -10.84 -1.69 6.58
N VAL A 159 -10.69 -2.70 7.43
CA VAL A 159 -10.83 -2.60 8.89
C VAL A 159 -9.59 -3.12 9.64
N VAL A 160 -9.50 -2.88 10.95
CA VAL A 160 -8.31 -3.21 11.76
C VAL A 160 -8.13 -4.72 11.88
N GLU A 161 -9.22 -5.46 12.09
CA GLU A 161 -9.22 -6.91 12.30
C GLU A 161 -8.70 -7.66 11.09
N GLU A 162 -9.01 -7.19 9.88
CA GLU A 162 -8.54 -7.76 8.62
C GLU A 162 -7.01 -7.70 8.49
N GLY A 163 -6.39 -6.60 8.93
CA GLY A 163 -4.93 -6.47 8.93
C GLY A 163 -4.25 -7.52 9.83
N ARG A 164 -4.86 -7.85 10.97
CA ARG A 164 -4.35 -8.93 11.85
C ARG A 164 -4.40 -10.29 11.17
N ARG A 165 -5.39 -10.55 10.32
CA ARG A 165 -5.46 -11.81 9.54
C ARG A 165 -4.30 -11.97 8.57
N ILE A 166 -3.82 -10.88 7.99
CA ILE A 166 -2.62 -10.89 7.13
C ILE A 166 -1.39 -11.27 7.96
N VAL A 167 -1.23 -10.70 9.16
CA VAL A 167 -0.14 -11.03 10.08
C VAL A 167 -0.19 -12.51 10.45
N ASP A 168 -1.35 -13.02 10.88
CA ASP A 168 -1.54 -14.44 11.22
C ASP A 168 -1.20 -15.37 10.04
N ALA A 169 -1.55 -14.97 8.82
CA ALA A 169 -1.24 -15.73 7.60
C ALA A 169 0.26 -15.70 7.27
N ALA A 170 0.91 -14.55 7.37
CA ALA A 170 2.34 -14.40 7.15
C ALA A 170 3.15 -15.22 8.16
N ASP A 171 2.78 -15.17 9.45
CA ASP A 171 3.44 -15.94 10.52
C ASP A 171 3.25 -17.44 10.33
N ARG A 172 2.04 -17.89 9.98
CA ARG A 172 1.73 -19.31 9.75
C ARG A 172 2.52 -19.88 8.57
N THR A 173 2.67 -19.11 7.50
CA THR A 173 3.30 -19.58 6.26
C THR A 173 4.80 -19.30 6.21
N GLY A 174 5.30 -18.41 7.06
CA GLY A 174 6.68 -17.91 7.01
C GLY A 174 6.97 -17.04 5.79
N LEU A 175 5.92 -16.54 5.11
CA LEU A 175 6.04 -15.74 3.90
C LEU A 175 5.96 -14.24 4.19
N ILE A 176 6.62 -13.48 3.33
CA ILE A 176 6.69 -12.03 3.42
C ILE A 176 5.40 -11.40 2.87
N CYS A 177 4.81 -10.48 3.64
CA CYS A 177 3.81 -9.54 3.17
C CYS A 177 4.31 -8.10 3.38
N ALA A 178 4.60 -7.39 2.30
CA ALA A 178 5.01 -6.00 2.33
C ALA A 178 3.84 -5.06 2.03
N SER A 179 3.75 -3.94 2.76
CA SER A 179 2.76 -2.87 2.54
C SER A 179 3.32 -1.77 1.64
N GLY A 180 2.48 -1.17 0.79
CA GLY A 180 2.82 -0.07 -0.09
C GLY A 180 2.99 1.30 0.57
N THR A 181 3.52 1.39 1.80
CA THR A 181 3.85 2.66 2.47
C THR A 181 5.21 3.20 2.01
N GLN A 182 5.30 3.59 0.73
CA GLN A 182 6.59 3.92 0.10
C GLN A 182 7.37 5.08 0.73
N GLY A 183 6.72 5.91 1.54
CA GLY A 183 7.36 7.03 2.25
C GLY A 183 8.53 6.58 3.13
N ARG A 184 8.47 5.37 3.70
CA ARG A 184 9.56 4.81 4.52
C ARG A 184 10.85 4.56 3.76
N SER A 185 10.78 4.43 2.44
CA SER A 185 11.95 4.21 1.58
C SER A 185 12.61 5.51 1.12
N ALA A 186 11.99 6.67 1.34
CA ALA A 186 12.56 7.95 0.95
C ALA A 186 13.75 8.32 1.86
N GLU A 187 14.87 8.71 1.25
CA GLU A 187 16.10 9.09 1.97
C GLU A 187 15.86 10.22 2.97
N SER A 188 15.20 11.30 2.54
CA SER A 188 14.87 12.43 3.40
C SER A 188 14.00 12.06 4.61
N VAL A 189 13.06 11.12 4.44
CA VAL A 189 12.21 10.65 5.54
C VAL A 189 13.04 9.80 6.50
N ARG A 190 13.89 8.90 5.99
CA ARG A 190 14.78 8.07 6.81
C ARG A 190 15.77 8.90 7.61
N GLU A 191 16.33 9.95 7.02
CA GLU A 191 17.22 10.90 7.70
C GLU A 191 16.48 11.68 8.79
N ALA A 192 15.27 12.16 8.51
CA ALA A 192 14.44 12.84 9.50
C ALA A 192 14.09 11.93 10.69
N MET A 193 13.70 10.68 10.44
CA MET A 193 13.43 9.71 11.51
C MET A 193 14.69 9.40 12.31
N ALA A 194 15.83 9.23 11.66
CA ALA A 194 17.10 9.01 12.35
C ALA A 194 17.47 10.20 13.26
N PHE A 195 17.27 11.43 12.80
CA PHE A 195 17.47 12.63 13.62
C PHE A 195 16.54 12.66 14.84
N ILE A 196 15.24 12.39 14.65
CA ILE A 196 14.25 12.37 15.73
C ILE A 196 14.61 11.29 16.76
N HIS A 197 14.84 10.05 16.32
CA HIS A 197 15.14 8.92 17.22
C HIS A 197 16.51 9.00 17.90
N GLN A 198 17.44 9.81 17.37
CA GLN A 198 18.71 10.15 18.05
C GLN A 198 18.56 11.28 19.08
N GLY A 199 17.34 11.75 19.34
CA GLY A 199 17.06 12.81 20.32
C GLY A 199 17.21 14.23 19.76
N GLY A 200 17.25 14.40 18.45
CA GLY A 200 17.40 15.72 17.80
C GLY A 200 16.30 16.72 18.17
N LEU A 201 15.11 16.24 18.53
CA LEU A 201 14.00 17.05 19.03
C LEU A 201 13.86 17.08 20.56
N GLY A 202 14.70 16.36 21.31
CA GLY A 202 14.44 16.07 22.72
C GLY A 202 13.22 15.16 22.89
N GLU A 203 12.48 15.31 23.98
CA GLU A 203 11.19 14.62 24.17
C GLU A 203 10.18 15.09 23.11
N VAL A 204 9.53 14.15 22.42
CA VAL A 204 8.48 14.46 21.43
C VAL A 204 7.17 14.68 22.16
N HIS A 205 6.60 15.88 22.01
CA HIS A 205 5.35 16.29 22.66
C HIS A 205 4.12 16.02 21.80
N CYS A 206 4.26 16.00 20.47
CA CYS A 206 3.15 15.82 19.55
C CYS A 206 3.66 15.40 18.17
N SER A 207 3.01 14.40 17.58
CA SER A 207 3.25 14.00 16.19
C SER A 207 2.01 14.25 15.35
N ARG A 208 2.09 15.16 14.37
CA ARG A 208 0.95 15.52 13.54
C ARG A 208 1.09 14.99 12.13
N GLY A 209 0.03 14.37 11.61
CA GLY A 209 -0.12 13.99 10.21
C GLY A 209 -1.23 14.77 9.53
N LEU A 210 -0.98 15.26 8.31
CA LEU A 210 -1.86 16.17 7.61
C LEU A 210 -2.24 15.64 6.23
N CYS A 211 -3.53 15.71 5.91
CA CYS A 211 -4.06 15.49 4.57
C CYS A 211 -5.03 16.63 4.20
N TYR A 212 -4.46 17.81 3.92
CA TYR A 212 -5.17 18.97 3.39
C TYR A 212 -5.10 18.92 1.87
N LYS A 213 -6.06 18.21 1.28
CA LYS A 213 -6.11 17.95 -0.15
C LYS A 213 -7.45 18.33 -0.73
N PRO A 214 -7.50 19.05 -1.88
CA PRO A 214 -8.76 19.37 -2.54
C PRO A 214 -9.59 18.13 -2.85
N ARG A 215 -10.77 18.00 -2.20
CA ARG A 215 -11.77 16.97 -2.51
C ARG A 215 -13.08 17.63 -2.89
N ARG A 216 -13.29 17.76 -4.20
CA ARG A 216 -14.56 18.21 -4.76
C ARG A 216 -15.63 17.15 -4.52
N SER A 217 -16.88 17.59 -4.53
CA SER A 217 -18.02 16.68 -4.60
C SER A 217 -17.84 15.68 -5.73
N ILE A 218 -18.20 14.43 -5.48
CA ILE A 218 -18.27 13.40 -6.52
C ILE A 218 -19.61 13.43 -7.26
N GLY A 219 -20.48 14.40 -6.93
CA GLY A 219 -21.84 14.47 -7.40
C GLY A 219 -22.64 13.23 -7.02
N GLY A 220 -23.71 13.02 -7.77
CA GLY A 220 -24.60 11.88 -7.58
C GLY A 220 -25.78 12.20 -6.69
N ASP A 221 -26.91 11.61 -7.07
CA ASP A 221 -28.11 11.45 -6.27
C ASP A 221 -28.15 10.02 -5.74
N THR A 222 -29.19 9.69 -4.98
CA THR A 222 -29.43 8.33 -4.48
C THR A 222 -29.85 7.33 -5.56
N ARG A 223 -29.83 7.70 -6.86
CA ARG A 223 -30.29 6.80 -7.93
C ARG A 223 -29.21 5.76 -8.25
N PRO A 224 -29.58 4.48 -8.37
CA PRO A 224 -28.70 3.43 -8.87
C PRO A 224 -28.15 3.78 -10.26
N ARG A 225 -26.89 3.40 -10.49
CA ARG A 225 -26.18 3.51 -11.75
C ARG A 225 -25.81 2.13 -12.26
N PHE A 226 -25.56 2.07 -13.55
CA PHE A 226 -25.13 0.84 -14.20
C PHE A 226 -23.64 0.61 -13.95
N VAL A 227 -23.31 -0.60 -13.51
CA VAL A 227 -21.95 -1.11 -13.54
C VAL A 227 -21.59 -1.35 -15.01
N PRO A 228 -20.39 -0.96 -15.49
CA PRO A 228 -19.97 -1.25 -16.86
C PRO A 228 -20.03 -2.76 -17.12
N ALA A 229 -20.53 -3.15 -18.30
CA ALA A 229 -20.70 -4.56 -18.66
C ALA A 229 -19.38 -5.34 -18.71
N SER A 230 -18.25 -4.64 -18.85
CA SER A 230 -16.90 -5.21 -18.82
C SER A 230 -16.46 -5.63 -17.43
N VAL A 231 -17.15 -5.19 -16.37
CA VAL A 231 -16.73 -5.43 -14.99
C VAL A 231 -17.52 -6.59 -14.39
N ASP A 232 -16.80 -7.62 -13.97
CA ASP A 232 -17.35 -8.60 -13.05
C ASP A 232 -17.59 -7.94 -11.68
N TYR A 233 -18.83 -7.53 -11.43
CA TYR A 233 -19.15 -6.76 -10.23
C TYR A 233 -19.12 -7.59 -8.95
N ASP A 234 -19.45 -8.87 -9.02
CA ASP A 234 -19.42 -9.76 -7.87
C ASP A 234 -17.98 -9.95 -7.38
N ARG A 235 -17.05 -10.22 -8.32
CA ARG A 235 -15.62 -10.26 -8.01
C ARG A 235 -15.06 -8.90 -7.60
N TRP A 236 -15.56 -7.80 -8.19
CA TRP A 236 -15.17 -6.45 -7.80
C TRP A 236 -15.55 -6.13 -6.35
N LEU A 237 -16.75 -6.55 -5.91
CA LEU A 237 -17.22 -6.40 -4.52
C LEU A 237 -16.47 -7.32 -3.55
N GLY A 238 -16.09 -8.53 -3.99
CA GLY A 238 -15.34 -9.47 -3.16
C GLY A 238 -16.04 -9.76 -1.82
N PRO A 239 -15.45 -9.39 -0.67
CA PRO A 239 -16.03 -9.71 0.64
C PRO A 239 -17.16 -8.76 1.07
N VAL A 240 -17.41 -7.66 0.37
CA VAL A 240 -18.44 -6.69 0.80
C VAL A 240 -19.81 -7.03 0.24
N ALA A 241 -20.86 -6.74 1.02
CA ALA A 241 -22.24 -7.07 0.62
C ALA A 241 -22.62 -6.40 -0.70
N TYR A 242 -23.49 -7.04 -1.48
CA TYR A 242 -23.99 -6.44 -2.71
C TYR A 242 -24.71 -5.12 -2.43
N ARG A 243 -24.28 -4.06 -3.12
CA ARG A 243 -24.95 -2.75 -3.12
C ARG A 243 -24.97 -2.23 -4.56
N SER A 244 -26.07 -1.63 -4.98
CA SER A 244 -26.12 -1.00 -6.30
C SER A 244 -25.11 0.16 -6.37
N LEU A 245 -24.49 0.36 -7.54
CA LEU A 245 -23.54 1.45 -7.75
C LEU A 245 -24.27 2.80 -7.64
N GLN A 246 -23.96 3.62 -6.64
CA GLN A 246 -24.58 4.95 -6.47
C GLN A 246 -23.66 6.10 -6.94
N ARG A 247 -22.35 5.87 -6.94
CA ARG A 247 -21.32 6.84 -7.29
C ARG A 247 -21.04 6.90 -8.81
N PRO A 248 -20.74 8.08 -9.39
CA PRO A 248 -20.55 8.20 -10.84
C PRO A 248 -19.37 7.44 -11.43
N ARG A 249 -18.23 7.33 -10.72
CA ARG A 249 -17.04 6.62 -11.23
C ARG A 249 -16.73 5.40 -10.39
N LEU A 250 -17.06 4.22 -10.90
CA LEU A 250 -16.79 2.93 -10.25
C LEU A 250 -15.32 2.81 -9.78
N HIS A 251 -14.37 3.13 -10.66
CA HIS A 251 -12.94 2.85 -10.45
C HIS A 251 -12.15 3.91 -9.67
N TYR A 252 -12.79 4.97 -9.18
CA TYR A 252 -12.10 5.96 -8.33
C TYR A 252 -12.94 6.43 -7.15
N ASP A 253 -14.24 6.60 -7.33
CA ASP A 253 -15.07 7.17 -6.27
C ASP A 253 -15.30 6.18 -5.10
N TRP A 254 -14.89 4.91 -5.26
CA TRP A 254 -14.89 3.90 -4.20
C TRP A 254 -14.07 4.33 -2.96
N HIS A 255 -13.11 5.25 -3.12
CA HIS A 255 -12.39 5.82 -1.98
C HIS A 255 -13.31 6.54 -0.99
N TRP A 256 -14.43 7.10 -1.47
CA TRP A 256 -15.31 8.01 -0.71
C TRP A 256 -16.60 7.33 -0.24
N ASP A 257 -16.65 6.01 -0.35
CA ASP A 257 -17.75 5.13 0.01
C ASP A 257 -17.23 4.16 1.07
N LEU A 258 -17.67 4.31 2.31
CA LEU A 258 -17.26 3.52 3.47
C LEU A 258 -17.56 2.03 3.29
N HIS A 259 -18.45 1.67 2.36
CA HIS A 259 -18.69 0.27 1.96
C HIS A 259 -17.49 -0.35 1.24
N THR A 260 -16.62 0.45 0.61
CA THR A 260 -15.54 -0.04 -0.27
C THR A 260 -14.17 0.62 -0.06
N GLY A 261 -14.12 1.72 0.69
CA GLY A 261 -12.93 2.53 0.96
C GLY A 261 -12.99 3.18 2.34
N ASN A 262 -12.02 4.04 2.64
CA ASN A 262 -11.82 4.61 3.98
C ASN A 262 -11.62 6.14 3.95
N GLY A 263 -12.18 6.81 2.95
CA GLY A 263 -12.00 8.25 2.76
C GLY A 263 -10.55 8.63 2.53
N ASP A 264 -10.22 9.89 2.83
CA ASP A 264 -8.85 10.37 2.66
C ASP A 264 -7.89 9.81 3.70
N LEU A 265 -8.39 9.43 4.88
CA LEU A 265 -7.59 8.79 5.91
C LEU A 265 -6.92 7.52 5.37
N GLY A 266 -7.65 6.67 4.63
CA GLY A 266 -7.06 5.50 3.97
C GLY A 266 -6.46 5.78 2.58
N ASN A 267 -6.91 6.79 1.85
CA ASN A 267 -6.39 7.06 0.50
C ASN A 267 -5.00 7.69 0.51
N GLN A 268 -4.89 8.88 1.10
CA GLN A 268 -3.64 9.66 1.13
C GLN A 268 -3.08 9.77 2.54
N GLY A 269 -3.97 9.86 3.53
CA GLY A 269 -3.62 10.09 4.92
C GLY A 269 -2.76 8.99 5.50
N ILE A 270 -2.98 7.73 5.12
CA ILE A 270 -2.22 6.57 5.62
C ILE A 270 -0.71 6.70 5.40
N HIS A 271 -0.27 7.39 4.34
CA HIS A 271 1.16 7.66 4.14
C HIS A 271 1.74 8.56 5.24
N GLN A 272 1.01 9.61 5.61
CA GLN A 272 1.45 10.55 6.65
C GLN A 272 1.16 10.00 8.05
N MET A 273 0.13 9.17 8.21
CA MET A 273 -0.16 8.47 9.46
C MET A 273 0.98 7.51 9.81
N ASP A 274 1.46 6.76 8.81
CA ASP A 274 2.59 5.85 8.97
C ASP A 274 3.86 6.58 9.44
N ILE A 275 4.20 7.72 8.82
CA ILE A 275 5.35 8.55 9.21
C ILE A 275 5.13 9.18 10.59
N ALA A 276 3.94 9.73 10.87
CA ALA A 276 3.61 10.30 12.18
C ALA A 276 3.81 9.27 13.29
N ARG A 277 3.33 8.05 13.09
CA ARG A 277 3.47 6.95 14.04
C ARG A 277 4.93 6.48 14.16
N TRP A 278 5.69 6.50 13.06
CA TRP A 278 7.10 6.13 13.07
C TRP A 278 7.96 7.14 13.83
N ALA A 279 7.65 8.45 13.73
CA ALA A 279 8.34 9.49 14.48
C ALA A 279 8.24 9.31 16.01
N LEU A 280 7.15 8.72 16.49
CA LEU A 280 6.94 8.40 17.91
C LEU A 280 7.61 7.09 18.36
N ASP A 281 8.22 6.35 17.43
CA ASP A 281 8.72 4.99 17.66
C ASP A 281 7.68 4.06 18.30
N ALA A 282 6.40 4.27 17.95
CA ALA A 282 5.32 3.52 18.55
C ALA A 282 5.31 2.07 18.04
N ASP A 283 5.43 1.10 18.95
CA ASP A 283 5.38 -0.33 18.66
C ASP A 283 3.99 -0.95 18.93
N ARG A 284 3.10 -0.22 19.60
CA ARG A 284 1.76 -0.67 20.02
C ARG A 284 0.63 0.09 19.35
N MET A 285 -0.57 -0.47 19.47
CA MET A 285 -1.80 0.26 19.15
C MET A 285 -2.02 1.37 20.20
N PRO A 286 -2.57 2.53 19.80
CA PRO A 286 -2.85 3.60 20.73
C PRO A 286 -3.85 3.16 21.80
N ALA A 287 -3.65 3.63 23.03
CA ALA A 287 -4.48 3.27 24.18
C ALA A 287 -5.92 3.79 24.04
N ARG A 288 -6.07 4.93 23.37
CA ARG A 288 -7.35 5.57 23.07
C ARG A 288 -7.29 6.29 21.72
N VAL A 289 -8.45 6.34 21.05
CA VAL A 289 -8.66 7.15 19.86
C VAL A 289 -9.93 7.98 20.03
N ASP A 290 -9.82 9.28 19.86
CA ASP A 290 -10.96 10.18 19.72
C ASP A 290 -11.01 10.71 18.30
N SER A 291 -12.17 10.65 17.64
CA SER A 291 -12.32 11.22 16.31
C SER A 291 -13.63 11.98 16.15
N VAL A 292 -13.53 13.16 15.55
CA VAL A 292 -14.67 14.00 15.20
C VAL A 292 -14.50 14.44 13.76
N GLY A 293 -15.55 14.29 12.97
CA GLY A 293 -15.52 14.65 11.56
C GLY A 293 -16.83 14.35 10.87
N GLY A 294 -16.88 14.70 9.59
CA GLY A 294 -18.04 14.43 8.76
C GLY A 294 -17.77 14.77 7.31
N ARG A 295 -18.80 14.54 6.49
CA ARG A 295 -18.83 14.96 5.10
C ARG A 295 -19.53 16.31 5.00
N LEU A 296 -18.72 17.37 4.99
CA LEU A 296 -19.17 18.75 5.09
C LEU A 296 -19.17 19.44 3.73
N GLY A 297 -20.07 20.42 3.57
CA GLY A 297 -20.16 21.27 2.38
C GLY A 297 -20.81 20.61 1.15
N TYR A 298 -21.13 19.32 1.20
CA TYR A 298 -21.73 18.57 0.09
C TYR A 298 -22.95 17.77 0.54
N VAL A 299 -23.91 17.65 -0.37
CA VAL A 299 -24.89 16.56 -0.40
C VAL A 299 -24.61 15.81 -1.68
N ASP A 300 -23.93 14.67 -1.59
CA ASP A 300 -23.48 13.91 -2.76
C ASP A 300 -23.41 12.40 -2.45
N ALA A 301 -22.92 11.60 -3.39
CA ALA A 301 -22.90 10.14 -3.28
C ALA A 301 -21.83 9.58 -2.31
N GLY A 302 -21.01 10.41 -1.68
CA GLY A 302 -20.01 9.93 -0.73
C GLY A 302 -20.53 9.93 0.70
N ASP A 303 -19.99 9.05 1.55
CA ASP A 303 -20.32 8.94 2.96
C ASP A 303 -19.08 8.97 3.88
N SER A 304 -17.88 8.91 3.30
CA SER A 304 -16.64 9.09 4.07
C SER A 304 -16.45 10.56 4.49
N PRO A 305 -15.89 10.83 5.69
CA PRO A 305 -15.52 12.18 6.10
C PRO A 305 -14.58 12.86 5.09
N ASN A 306 -14.85 14.11 4.76
CA ASN A 306 -13.92 14.98 4.03
C ASN A 306 -13.27 16.02 4.96
N THR A 307 -13.78 16.19 6.17
CA THR A 307 -13.17 17.00 7.24
C THR A 307 -13.22 16.18 8.52
N GLN A 308 -12.05 15.87 9.09
CA GLN A 308 -11.93 15.00 10.25
C GLN A 308 -10.66 15.34 11.03
N VAL A 309 -10.76 15.31 12.35
CA VAL A 309 -9.60 15.26 13.26
C VAL A 309 -9.69 13.94 14.03
N ALA A 310 -8.57 13.23 14.12
CA ALA A 310 -8.42 12.05 14.94
C ALA A 310 -7.20 12.22 15.85
N VAL A 311 -7.36 11.95 17.14
CA VAL A 311 -6.29 12.01 18.14
C VAL A 311 -6.09 10.60 18.68
N PHE A 312 -4.85 10.15 18.65
CA PHE A 312 -4.43 8.84 19.10
C PHE A 312 -3.47 9.03 20.29
N ASP A 313 -3.75 8.33 21.39
CA ASP A 313 -2.88 8.31 22.56
C ASP A 313 -1.81 7.23 22.37
N CYS A 314 -0.60 7.65 22.02
CA CYS A 314 0.56 6.79 21.82
C CYS A 314 1.48 6.87 23.05
N ASP A 315 1.13 6.09 24.08
CA ASP A 315 1.87 5.99 25.34
C ASP A 315 2.07 7.35 26.05
N GLY A 316 1.04 8.20 26.02
CA GLY A 316 1.04 9.53 26.62
C GLY A 316 1.42 10.66 25.65
N THR A 317 2.05 10.34 24.51
CA THR A 317 2.32 11.31 23.45
C THR A 317 1.18 11.32 22.43
N PRO A 318 0.52 12.47 22.19
CA PRO A 318 -0.54 12.56 21.20
C PRO A 318 -0.02 12.46 19.77
N LEU A 319 -0.60 11.57 18.98
CA LEU A 319 -0.58 11.64 17.53
C LEU A 319 -1.88 12.27 17.04
N VAL A 320 -1.80 13.39 16.32
CA VAL A 320 -2.96 14.08 15.76
C VAL A 320 -2.98 13.90 14.24
N PHE A 321 -4.09 13.42 13.70
CA PHE A 321 -4.28 13.31 12.26
C PHE A 321 -5.44 14.16 11.78
N GLU A 322 -5.19 14.99 10.78
CA GLU A 322 -6.19 15.89 10.21
C GLU A 322 -6.42 15.62 8.72
N VAL A 323 -7.68 15.44 8.36
CA VAL A 323 -8.17 15.41 6.98
C VAL A 323 -8.94 16.70 6.74
N ARG A 324 -8.57 17.44 5.68
CA ARG A 324 -9.33 18.59 5.20
C ARG A 324 -9.47 18.52 3.68
N GLY A 325 -10.70 18.35 3.23
CA GLY A 325 -11.09 18.24 1.82
C GLY A 325 -11.62 19.56 1.23
N LEU A 326 -12.13 20.43 2.11
CA LEU A 326 -12.65 21.74 1.75
C LEU A 326 -11.53 22.78 1.71
N PRO A 327 -11.58 23.76 0.78
CA PRO A 327 -10.58 24.80 0.71
C PRO A 327 -10.70 25.76 1.90
N LYS A 328 -9.63 26.52 2.14
CA LYS A 328 -9.47 27.42 3.30
C LYS A 328 -10.59 28.45 3.47
N ASP A 329 -11.21 28.87 2.36
CA ASP A 329 -12.27 29.86 2.36
C ASP A 329 -13.20 29.69 1.13
N LYS A 330 -14.33 30.39 1.14
CA LYS A 330 -15.32 30.38 0.05
C LYS A 330 -14.78 30.94 -1.26
N ALA A 331 -13.91 31.95 -1.22
CA ALA A 331 -13.31 32.52 -2.42
C ALA A 331 -12.39 31.51 -3.14
N SER A 332 -11.73 30.65 -2.36
CA SER A 332 -10.87 29.60 -2.87
C SER A 332 -11.66 28.48 -3.55
N GLN A 333 -12.96 28.29 -3.23
CA GLN A 333 -13.83 27.30 -3.89
C GLN A 333 -14.08 27.60 -5.37
N SER A 334 -14.25 28.87 -5.73
CA SER A 334 -14.45 29.30 -7.12
C SER A 334 -13.14 29.53 -7.89
N GLY A 335 -12.01 29.56 -7.18
CA GLY A 335 -10.67 29.76 -7.75
C GLY A 335 -9.85 28.46 -7.90
N LYS A 336 -8.56 28.53 -7.55
CA LYS A 336 -7.61 27.40 -7.66
C LYS A 336 -7.79 26.31 -6.59
N TRP A 337 -8.83 26.37 -5.75
CA TRP A 337 -9.06 25.43 -4.65
C TRP A 337 -7.88 25.37 -3.67
N GLN A 338 -7.47 26.54 -3.17
CA GLN A 338 -6.36 26.64 -2.23
C GLN A 338 -6.74 26.01 -0.89
N MET A 339 -5.87 25.13 -0.39
CA MET A 339 -6.00 24.50 0.92
C MET A 339 -5.32 25.32 2.01
N ASP A 340 -5.71 25.08 3.25
CA ASP A 340 -4.96 25.53 4.43
C ASP A 340 -3.56 24.93 4.46
N ARG A 341 -2.71 25.53 5.30
CA ARG A 341 -1.42 24.98 5.69
C ARG A 341 -1.26 25.08 7.21
N TYR A 342 -0.63 24.07 7.80
CA TYR A 342 -0.20 24.07 9.20
C TYR A 342 1.32 23.95 9.20
N GLU A 343 2.01 24.94 9.79
CA GLU A 343 3.48 25.05 9.74
C GLU A 343 4.05 24.87 8.32
N GLY A 344 3.39 25.49 7.33
CA GLY A 344 3.78 25.41 5.93
C GLY A 344 3.38 24.11 5.20
N GLN A 345 2.91 23.08 5.92
CA GLN A 345 2.53 21.79 5.37
C GLN A 345 1.05 21.72 4.98
N SER A 346 0.75 21.03 3.88
CA SER A 346 -0.63 20.68 3.50
C SER A 346 -0.85 19.17 3.44
N ILE A 347 0.08 18.42 2.87
CA ILE A 347 0.12 16.96 2.96
C ILE A 347 1.51 16.63 3.47
N GLY A 348 1.62 16.12 4.69
CA GLY A 348 2.92 15.97 5.35
C GLY A 348 2.77 15.68 6.83
N ASN A 349 3.88 15.84 7.54
CA ASN A 349 3.98 15.68 8.98
C ASN A 349 4.58 16.94 9.62
N VAL A 350 4.23 17.17 10.88
CA VAL A 350 4.86 18.16 11.74
C VAL A 350 5.09 17.46 13.08
N ILE A 351 6.36 17.29 13.46
CA ILE A 351 6.74 16.60 14.69
C ILE A 351 7.29 17.64 15.66
N GLU A 352 6.62 17.83 16.79
CA GLU A 352 6.92 18.85 17.79
C GLU A 352 7.57 18.20 19.01
N GLY A 353 8.73 18.71 19.45
CA GLY A 353 9.42 18.27 20.66
C GLY A 353 10.05 19.43 21.44
N GLU A 354 10.75 19.12 22.53
CA GLU A 354 11.40 20.09 23.41
C GLU A 354 12.28 21.11 22.68
N ASN A 355 13.05 20.65 21.70
CA ASN A 355 14.06 21.45 21.00
C ASN A 355 13.55 22.10 19.71
N GLY A 356 12.28 21.95 19.38
CA GLY A 356 11.67 22.57 18.19
C GLY A 356 10.76 21.62 17.42
N MET A 357 10.72 21.77 16.09
CA MET A 357 9.90 20.95 15.21
C MET A 357 10.62 20.55 13.93
N VAL A 358 10.21 19.42 13.36
CA VAL A 358 10.65 18.90 12.05
C VAL A 358 9.45 18.68 11.13
#